data_AF-A0A4Q5NH80-F1
#
_entry.id   AF-A0A4Q5NH80-F1
#
_cell.length_a   1.000
_cell.length_b   1.000
_cell.length_c   1.000
_cell.angle_alpha   90.00
_cell.angle_beta   90.00
_cell.angle_gamma   90.00
#
_symmetry.space_group_name_H-M   'P 1'
#
loop_
_entity.id
_entity.type
_entity.pdbx_description
1 polymer ?
#
loop_
_entity_poly.entity_id
_entity_poly.type
_entity_poly.pdbx_seq_one_letter_code
_entity_poly.pdbx_strand_id
1 'polypeptide(L)'
;SSGEPDTSRLQVGLVFELPLENRKGRGEEAAARATKEAIERQRTYLARELETNLQQVVNTMQATERRLQLLEEELKSANTVADAERRRWRAGDSNLFMVAAREEEAANVEIRKWTAVYDFNTAEVEARFITADFVK
;
A
#
# COMPACT_ATOMS: atom_id res chain seq x y z
N SER A 1 -47.12 -37.74 -84.43
CA SER A 1 -47.01 -36.29 -84.60
C SER A 1 -47.91 -35.66 -83.56
N SER A 2 -47.41 -35.45 -82.33
CA SER A 2 -46.83 -34.18 -81.85
C SER A 2 -47.95 -33.22 -81.43
N GLY A 3 -48.03 -32.66 -80.22
CA GLY A 3 -47.12 -32.60 -79.08
C GLY A 3 -47.84 -32.10 -77.81
N GLU A 4 -47.08 -32.06 -76.72
CA GLU A 4 -47.42 -31.73 -75.31
C GLU A 4 -48.06 -30.35 -75.06
N PRO A 5 -48.54 -30.11 -73.83
CA PRO A 5 -47.71 -29.34 -72.91
C PRO A 5 -47.49 -30.12 -71.60
N ASP A 6 -46.25 -30.49 -71.33
CA ASP A 6 -45.34 -29.73 -70.47
C ASP A 6 -45.98 -29.46 -69.09
N THR A 7 -45.76 -30.41 -68.19
CA THR A 7 -46.12 -30.28 -66.78
C THR A 7 -45.08 -29.39 -66.08
N SER A 8 -45.16 -28.10 -66.33
CA SER A 8 -44.27 -27.11 -65.72
C SER A 8 -44.64 -26.93 -64.24
N ARG A 9 -44.12 -27.79 -63.36
CA ARG A 9 -44.16 -27.58 -61.90
C ARG A 9 -43.05 -26.62 -61.50
N LEU A 10 -43.43 -25.38 -61.23
CA LEU A 10 -42.55 -24.42 -60.57
C LEU A 10 -42.56 -24.70 -59.05
N GLN A 11 -41.46 -25.25 -58.53
CA GLN A 11 -41.21 -25.28 -57.09
C GLN A 11 -40.27 -24.13 -56.74
N VAL A 12 -40.78 -23.19 -55.97
CA VAL A 12 -39.97 -22.15 -55.32
C VAL A 12 -39.79 -22.59 -53.87
N GLY A 13 -38.60 -23.07 -53.53
CA GLY A 13 -38.22 -23.42 -52.16
C GLY A 13 -37.34 -22.32 -51.58
N LEU A 14 -37.75 -21.73 -50.46
CA LEU A 14 -36.88 -20.86 -49.66
C LEU A 14 -36.23 -21.70 -48.56
N VAL A 15 -34.90 -21.85 -48.61
CA VAL A 15 -34.13 -22.53 -47.57
C VAL A 15 -33.76 -21.50 -46.51
N PHE A 16 -34.32 -21.63 -45.31
CA PHE A 16 -33.88 -20.88 -44.13
C PHE A 16 -32.97 -21.77 -43.29
N GLU A 17 -31.67 -21.47 -43.29
CA GLU A 17 -30.73 -22.02 -42.30
C GLU A 17 -30.74 -21.13 -41.06
N LEU A 18 -31.25 -21.65 -39.95
CA LEU A 18 -31.10 -21.04 -38.64
C LEU A 18 -29.98 -21.79 -37.91
N PRO A 19 -28.80 -21.18 -37.68
CA PRO A 19 -27.69 -21.89 -37.05
C PRO A 19 -28.03 -22.23 -35.60
N LEU A 20 -28.02 -23.53 -35.28
CA LEU A 20 -28.22 -24.05 -33.92
C LEU A 20 -27.00 -23.83 -32.99
N GLU A 21 -25.92 -23.19 -33.48
CA GLU A 21 -24.67 -22.91 -32.74
C GLU A 21 -24.77 -21.86 -31.62
N ASN A 22 -25.99 -21.58 -31.14
CA ASN A 22 -26.26 -20.73 -29.97
C ASN A 22 -25.48 -21.14 -28.69
N ARG A 23 -24.93 -22.36 -28.62
CA ARG A 23 -24.13 -22.82 -27.47
C ARG A 23 -22.72 -22.21 -27.44
N LYS A 24 -22.07 -22.02 -28.59
CA LYS A 24 -20.74 -21.36 -28.68
C LYS A 24 -20.85 -19.87 -28.36
N GLY A 25 -21.78 -19.16 -29.03
CA GLY A 25 -22.00 -17.73 -28.77
C GLY A 25 -22.37 -17.41 -27.32
N ARG A 26 -23.22 -18.24 -26.69
CA ARG A 26 -23.51 -18.12 -25.24
C ARG A 26 -22.29 -18.38 -24.35
N GLY A 27 -21.41 -19.29 -24.74
CA GLY A 27 -20.17 -19.59 -24.02
C GLY A 27 -19.16 -18.44 -24.11
N GLU A 28 -18.99 -17.86 -25.29
CA GLU A 28 -18.14 -16.68 -25.51
C GLU A 28 -18.65 -15.46 -24.74
N GLU A 29 -19.96 -15.23 -24.73
CA GLU A 29 -20.58 -14.13 -23.97
C GLU A 29 -20.43 -14.33 -22.45
N ALA A 30 -20.58 -15.57 -21.97
CA ALA A 30 -20.33 -15.92 -20.57
C ALA A 30 -18.85 -15.72 -20.18
N ALA A 31 -17.92 -16.12 -21.04
CA ALA A 31 -16.49 -15.90 -20.85
C ALA A 31 -16.13 -14.41 -20.82
N ALA A 32 -16.67 -13.61 -21.76
CA ALA A 32 -16.47 -12.16 -21.79
C ALA A 32 -17.01 -11.47 -20.53
N ARG A 33 -18.19 -11.87 -20.04
CA ARG A 33 -18.75 -11.39 -18.76
C ARG A 33 -17.84 -11.76 -17.59
N ALA A 34 -17.39 -13.00 -17.50
CA ALA A 34 -16.50 -13.44 -16.43
C ALA A 34 -15.18 -12.67 -16.42
N THR A 35 -14.60 -12.41 -17.60
CA THR A 35 -13.40 -11.58 -17.75
C THR A 35 -13.64 -10.15 -17.29
N LYS A 36 -14.77 -9.54 -17.68
CA LYS A 36 -15.14 -8.19 -17.23
C LYS A 36 -15.27 -8.13 -15.71
N GLU A 37 -15.99 -9.07 -15.10
CA GLU A 37 -16.12 -9.15 -13.65
C GLU A 37 -14.77 -9.35 -12.96
N ALA A 38 -13.87 -10.17 -13.54
CA ALA A 38 -12.53 -10.36 -13.00
C ALA A 38 -11.72 -9.06 -13.02
N ILE A 39 -11.78 -8.29 -14.11
CA ILE A 39 -11.13 -6.97 -14.21
C ILE A 39 -11.73 -5.98 -13.21
N GLU A 40 -13.05 -5.94 -13.05
CA GLU A 40 -13.71 -5.05 -12.08
C GLU A 40 -13.35 -5.40 -10.63
N ARG A 41 -13.28 -6.70 -10.31
CA ARG A 41 -12.79 -7.21 -9.02
C ARG A 41 -11.33 -6.81 -8.80
N GLN A 42 -10.47 -7.00 -9.80
CA GLN A 42 -9.06 -6.63 -9.71
C GLN A 42 -8.88 -5.13 -9.48
N ARG A 43 -9.62 -4.29 -10.21
CA ARG A 43 -9.60 -2.84 -10.04
C ARG A 43 -10.03 -2.44 -8.63
N THR A 44 -11.11 -3.04 -8.12
CA THR A 44 -11.61 -2.75 -6.77
C THR A 44 -10.62 -3.19 -5.70
N TYR A 45 -9.97 -4.34 -5.89
CA TYR A 45 -8.92 -4.84 -5.01
C TYR A 45 -7.74 -3.86 -4.95
N LEU A 46 -7.20 -3.47 -6.11
CA LEU A 46 -6.07 -2.53 -6.20
C LEU A 46 -6.39 -1.16 -5.58
N ALA A 47 -7.62 -0.67 -5.75
CA ALA A 47 -8.06 0.59 -5.14
C ALA A 47 -8.07 0.52 -3.60
N ARG A 48 -8.56 -0.60 -3.03
CA ARG A 48 -8.58 -0.82 -1.58
C ARG A 48 -7.18 -1.03 -1.01
N GLU A 49 -6.34 -1.75 -1.74
CA GLU A 49 -4.94 -1.95 -1.38
C GLU A 49 -4.19 -0.61 -1.34
N LEU A 50 -4.37 0.25 -2.35
CA LEU A 50 -3.82 1.60 -2.36
C LEU A 50 -4.29 2.42 -1.15
N GLU A 51 -5.60 2.45 -0.90
CA GLU A 51 -6.18 3.19 0.23
C GLU A 51 -5.57 2.73 1.56
N THR A 52 -5.43 1.41 1.74
CA THR A 52 -4.83 0.82 2.93
C THR A 52 -3.36 1.21 3.07
N ASN A 53 -2.59 1.11 1.99
CA ASN A 53 -1.15 1.42 1.98
C ASN A 53 -0.91 2.91 2.27
N LEU A 54 -1.66 3.81 1.64
CA LEU A 54 -1.57 5.25 1.91
C LEU A 54 -1.92 5.57 3.36
N GLN A 55 -3.00 4.99 3.88
CA GLN A 55 -3.41 5.21 5.27
C GLN A 55 -2.34 4.70 6.24
N GLN A 56 -1.73 3.54 5.97
CA GLN A 56 -0.66 2.99 6.77
C GLN A 56 0.56 3.92 6.79
N VAL A 57 0.98 4.43 5.63
CA VAL A 57 2.13 5.34 5.55
C VAL A 57 1.88 6.66 6.28
N VAL A 58 0.70 7.27 6.10
CA VAL A 58 0.34 8.49 6.85
C VAL A 58 0.37 8.23 8.35
N ASN A 59 -0.17 7.10 8.81
CA ASN A 59 -0.14 6.73 10.22
C ASN A 59 1.29 6.53 10.74
N THR A 60 2.14 5.84 9.97
CA THR A 60 3.55 5.61 10.31
C THR A 60 4.29 6.94 10.41
N MET A 61 4.15 7.85 9.44
CA MET A 61 4.78 9.17 9.45
C MET A 61 4.38 9.99 10.68
N GLN A 62 3.08 10.05 10.99
CA GLN A 62 2.61 10.78 12.19
C GLN A 62 3.11 10.16 13.49
N ALA A 63 3.19 8.83 13.55
CA ALA A 63 3.67 8.14 14.74
C ALA A 63 5.17 8.36 14.97
N THR A 64 6.00 8.29 13.92
CA THR A 64 7.45 8.52 13.99
C THR A 64 7.79 9.98 14.28
N GLU A 65 7.04 10.93 13.72
CA GLU A 65 7.18 12.36 14.04
C GLU A 65 6.92 12.65 15.52
N ARG A 66 5.79 12.17 16.06
CA ARG A 66 5.48 12.34 17.50
C ARG A 66 6.53 11.65 18.38
N ARG A 67 7.00 10.48 17.97
CA ARG A 67 8.05 9.75 18.68
C ARG A 67 9.36 10.55 18.70
N LEU A 68 9.71 11.19 17.59
CA LEU A 68 10.91 12.04 17.51
C LEU A 68 10.80 13.22 18.48
N GLN A 69 9.67 13.93 18.50
CA GLN A 69 9.43 15.05 19.43
C GLN A 69 9.57 14.62 20.89
N LEU A 70 8.98 13.48 21.27
CA LEU A 70 9.11 12.93 22.62
C LEU A 70 10.57 12.59 22.98
N LEU A 71 11.33 12.03 22.05
CA LEU A 71 12.73 11.67 22.28
C LEU A 71 13.64 12.92 22.35
N GLU A 72 13.30 14.01 21.68
CA GLU A 72 13.98 15.29 21.83
C GLU A 72 13.79 15.88 23.24
N GLU A 73 12.56 15.84 23.76
CA GLU A 73 12.24 16.27 25.12
C GLU A 73 12.90 15.38 26.18
N GLU A 74 12.88 14.07 25.96
CA GLU A 74 13.54 13.10 26.84
C GLU A 74 15.06 13.30 26.85
N LEU A 75 15.68 13.52 25.68
CA LEU A 75 17.12 13.76 25.59
C LEU A 75 17.52 15.05 26.31
N LYS A 76 16.73 16.12 26.16
CA LYS A 76 16.93 17.38 26.90
C LYS A 76 16.87 17.16 28.41
N SER A 77 15.92 16.35 28.87
CA SER A 77 15.76 16.02 30.28
C SER A 77 16.92 15.16 30.80
N ALA A 78 17.31 14.13 30.06
CA ALA A 78 18.42 13.25 30.40
C ALA A 78 19.75 14.02 30.50
N ASN A 79 20.02 14.91 29.54
CA ASN A 79 21.19 15.80 29.59
C ASN A 79 21.17 16.73 30.81
N THR A 80 20.00 17.27 31.17
CA THR A 80 19.85 18.12 32.35
C THR A 80 20.19 17.34 33.64
N VAL A 81 19.76 16.09 33.73
CA VAL A 81 20.08 15.19 34.86
C VAL A 81 21.56 14.84 34.88
N ALA A 82 22.16 14.50 33.74
CA ALA A 82 23.60 14.20 33.65
C ALA A 82 24.46 15.40 34.07
N ASP A 83 24.10 16.61 33.65
CA ASP A 83 24.81 17.83 34.06
C ASP A 83 24.62 18.14 35.54
N ALA A 84 23.44 17.87 36.10
CA ALA A 84 23.22 17.99 37.54
C ALA A 84 24.10 17.00 38.32
N GLU A 85 24.21 15.76 37.86
CA GLU A 85 25.04 14.73 38.48
C GLU A 85 26.53 15.09 38.44
N ARG A 86 27.02 15.60 37.29
CA ARG A 86 28.39 16.14 37.16
C ARG A 86 28.67 17.25 38.16
N ARG A 87 27.71 18.15 38.40
CA ARG A 87 27.85 19.22 39.40
C ARG A 87 27.94 18.66 40.82
N ARG A 88 27.10 17.68 41.18
CA ARG A 88 27.14 17.02 42.50
C ARG A 88 28.45 16.28 42.72
N TRP A 89 28.94 15.56 41.72
CA TRP A 89 30.24 14.88 41.79
C TRP A 89 31.39 15.86 42.05
N ARG A 90 31.43 16.99 41.34
CA ARG A 90 32.44 18.05 41.57
C ARG A 90 32.35 18.69 42.96
N ALA A 91 31.17 18.71 43.56
CA ALA A 91 30.96 19.19 44.92
C ALA A 91 31.30 18.15 46.00
N GLY A 92 31.60 16.90 45.62
CA GLY A 92 31.83 15.78 46.54
C GLY A 92 30.56 15.07 47.03
N ASP A 93 29.40 15.47 46.52
CA ASP A 93 28.08 14.92 46.91
C ASP A 93 27.67 13.69 46.07
N SER A 94 28.54 13.21 45.19
CA SER A 94 28.32 12.03 44.35
C SER A 94 29.65 11.36 43.94
N ASN A 95 29.59 10.32 43.09
CA ASN A 95 30.72 9.56 42.59
C ASN A 95 30.70 9.40 41.05
N LEU A 96 31.82 8.95 40.50
CA LEU A 96 32.01 8.80 39.05
C LEU A 96 31.05 7.79 38.41
N PHE A 97 30.66 6.72 39.12
CA PHE A 97 29.73 5.72 38.61
C PHE A 97 28.34 6.30 38.35
N MET A 98 27.86 7.19 39.23
CA MET A 98 26.58 7.87 39.05
C MET A 98 26.60 8.79 37.83
N VAL A 99 27.70 9.52 37.61
CA VAL A 99 27.87 10.35 36.41
C VAL A 99 27.83 9.48 35.15
N ALA A 100 28.61 8.39 35.12
CA ALA A 100 28.64 7.48 33.99
C ALA A 100 27.26 6.88 33.68
N ALA A 101 26.49 6.49 34.71
CA ALA A 101 25.15 5.98 34.53
C ALA A 101 24.19 7.01 33.90
N ARG A 102 24.29 8.30 34.27
CA ARG A 102 23.46 9.35 33.67
C ARG A 102 23.86 9.69 32.24
N GLU A 103 25.16 9.66 31.96
CA GLU A 103 25.66 9.84 30.60
C GLU A 103 25.26 8.68 29.68
N GLU A 104 25.30 7.45 30.19
CA GLU A 104 24.81 6.27 29.48
C GLU A 104 23.30 6.36 29.20
N GLU A 105 22.50 6.80 30.18
CA GLU A 105 21.07 7.05 30.01
C GLU A 105 20.82 8.08 28.89
N ALA A 106 21.52 9.21 28.88
CA ALA A 106 21.42 10.22 27.82
C ALA A 106 21.83 9.67 26.45
N ALA A 107 22.94 8.92 26.38
CA ALA A 107 23.41 8.30 25.15
C ALA A 107 22.40 7.29 24.59
N ASN A 108 21.76 6.49 25.45
CA ASN A 108 20.71 5.57 25.06
C ASN A 108 19.49 6.30 24.47
N VAL A 109 19.08 7.41 25.07
CA VAL A 109 18.00 8.25 24.52
C VAL A 109 18.40 8.81 23.15
N GLU A 110 19.64 9.25 22.99
CA GLU A 110 20.16 9.78 21.73
C GLU A 110 20.16 8.72 20.61
N ILE A 111 20.57 7.49 20.90
CA ILE A 111 20.50 6.37 19.95
C ILE A 111 19.05 6.17 19.49
N ARG A 112 18.10 6.12 20.42
CA ARG A 112 16.67 5.97 20.08
C ARG A 112 16.15 7.13 19.24
N LYS A 113 16.59 8.37 19.52
CA LYS A 113 16.24 9.55 18.72
C LYS A 113 16.72 9.37 17.28
N TRP A 114 17.96 8.94 17.07
CA TRP A 114 18.48 8.69 15.72
C TRP A 114 17.75 7.58 14.99
N THR A 115 17.34 6.51 15.69
CA THR A 115 16.45 5.50 15.13
C THR A 115 15.11 6.12 14.69
N ALA A 116 14.49 6.97 15.51
CA ALA A 116 13.24 7.64 15.13
C ALA A 116 13.40 8.57 13.92
N VAL A 117 14.53 9.28 13.80
CA VAL A 117 14.85 10.08 12.59
C VAL A 117 14.96 9.18 11.35
N TYR A 118 15.65 8.05 11.47
CA TYR A 118 15.77 7.09 10.38
C TYR A 118 14.40 6.53 9.95
N ASP A 119 13.56 6.16 10.92
CA ASP A 119 12.22 5.62 10.68
C ASP A 119 11.31 6.68 9.99
N PHE A 120 11.38 7.94 10.43
CA PHE A 120 10.63 9.04 9.83
C PHE A 120 11.02 9.27 8.36
N ASN A 121 12.32 9.35 8.08
CA ASN A 121 12.82 9.54 6.70
C ASN A 121 12.45 8.35 5.80
N THR A 122 12.48 7.13 6.34
CA THR A 122 12.09 5.92 5.60
C THR A 122 10.61 5.96 5.24
N ALA A 123 9.73 6.35 6.18
CA ALA A 123 8.31 6.50 5.93
C ALA A 123 8.01 7.59 4.87
N GLU A 124 8.79 8.67 4.85
CA GLU A 124 8.67 9.71 3.84
C GLU A 124 9.06 9.21 2.43
N VAL A 125 10.12 8.40 2.34
CA VAL A 125 10.53 7.77 1.07
C VAL A 125 9.48 6.78 0.59
N GLU A 126 8.91 5.98 1.49
CA GLU A 126 7.84 5.03 1.17
C GLU A 126 6.59 5.75 0.64
N ALA A 127 6.21 6.88 1.25
CA ALA A 127 5.11 7.73 0.77
C ALA A 127 5.32 8.20 -0.68
N ARG A 128 6.53 8.66 -0.99
CA ARG A 128 6.91 9.10 -2.34
C ARG A 128 6.89 7.94 -3.33
N PHE A 129 7.37 6.77 -2.92
CA PHE A 129 7.38 5.57 -3.77
C PHE A 129 5.96 5.14 -4.13
N ILE A 130 5.06 5.02 -3.15
CA ILE A 130 3.65 4.69 -3.39
C ILE A 130 3.02 5.75 -4.28
N THR A 131 3.28 7.04 -4.07
CA THR A 131 2.70 8.06 -4.96
C THR A 131 3.23 7.94 -6.39
N ALA A 132 4.51 7.61 -6.58
CA ALA A 132 5.14 7.52 -7.90
C ALA A 132 4.73 6.27 -8.69
N ASP A 133 4.56 5.12 -8.03
CA ASP A 133 4.20 3.85 -8.68
C ASP A 133 2.78 3.88 -9.26
N PHE A 134 1.90 4.71 -8.68
CA PHE A 134 0.50 4.85 -9.11
C PHE A 134 0.27 5.92 -10.18
N VAL A 135 1.25 6.79 -10.44
CA VAL A 135 1.17 7.82 -11.50
C VAL A 135 1.70 7.29 -12.85
N LYS A 136 2.36 6.12 -12.86
CA LYS A 136 2.80 5.42 -14.07
C LYS A 136 1.76 4.44 -14.59
#